data_AF-A0A0D7A1C4-F1
#
_entry.id   AF-A0A0D7A1C4-F1
#
_cell.length_a   1.000
_cell.length_b   1.000
_cell.length_c   1.000
_cell.angle_alpha   90.00
_cell.angle_beta   90.00
_cell.angle_gamma   90.00
#
_symmetry.space_group_name_H-M   'P 1'
#
loop_
_entity.id
_entity.type
_entity.pdbx_description
1 polymer ?
#
loop_
_entity_poly.entity_id
_entity_poly.type
_entity_poly.pdbx_seq_one_letter_code
_entity_poly.pdbx_strand_id
1 'polypeptide(L)'
;RHSIVCIGQISGSHNGAWNQSDWVPAIVKTSVTLWCAPMLKGLCSWPGVEKMAVAIIDARNSPHATLHLVRLRLKLWAILAQVCAEELGLSLVPYAEW
;
A
#
# COMPACT_ATOMS: atom_id res chain seq x y z
N ARG A 1 18.49 21.77 -11.29
CA ARG A 1 17.25 21.37 -11.99
C ARG A 1 16.23 20.94 -10.96
N HIS A 2 14.97 21.30 -11.13
CA HIS A 2 13.89 20.87 -10.23
C HIS A 2 13.05 19.84 -10.97
N SER A 3 12.68 18.78 -10.27
CA SER A 3 11.85 17.70 -10.80
C SER A 3 10.69 17.48 -9.84
N ILE A 4 9.48 17.41 -10.38
CA ILE A 4 8.27 17.09 -9.63
C ILE A 4 8.05 15.58 -9.77
N VAL A 5 7.93 14.89 -8.64
CA VAL A 5 7.70 13.44 -8.62
C VAL A 5 6.36 13.16 -7.96
N CYS A 6 5.39 12.73 -8.76
CA CYS A 6 4.05 12.34 -8.31
C CYS A 6 4.09 10.86 -7.91
N ILE A 7 3.91 10.59 -6.62
CA ILE A 7 3.88 9.23 -6.07
C ILE A 7 2.45 8.83 -5.68
N GLY A 8 2.16 7.54 -5.79
CA GLY A 8 0.96 6.94 -5.21
C GLY A 8 1.19 6.44 -3.78
N GLN A 9 0.30 5.58 -3.30
CA GLN A 9 0.46 4.86 -2.04
C GLN A 9 1.75 4.03 -2.04
N ILE A 10 2.57 4.14 -0.99
CA ILE A 10 3.79 3.35 -0.80
C ILE A 10 3.51 2.30 0.28
N SER A 11 3.98 1.06 0.08
CA SER A 11 3.90 0.02 1.11
C SER A 11 5.12 0.04 2.03
N GLY A 12 5.02 -0.72 3.12
CA GLY A 12 6.14 -0.93 4.04
C GLY A 12 7.38 -1.54 3.38
N SER A 13 8.46 -1.48 4.13
CA SER A 13 9.77 -2.07 3.85
C SER A 13 9.75 -3.59 3.98
N HIS A 14 10.74 -4.25 3.39
CA HIS A 14 10.95 -5.69 3.52
C HIS A 14 11.15 -6.16 4.98
N ASN A 15 11.55 -5.26 5.89
CA ASN A 15 11.73 -5.56 7.31
C ASN A 15 10.43 -5.38 8.13
N GLY A 16 9.30 -5.11 7.47
CA GLY A 16 8.01 -4.85 8.11
C GLY A 16 7.81 -3.42 8.59
N ALA A 17 8.80 -2.52 8.45
CA ALA A 17 8.63 -1.12 8.78
C ALA A 17 7.63 -0.46 7.84
N TRP A 18 6.52 0.02 8.40
CA TRP A 18 5.51 0.82 7.72
C TRP A 18 5.18 2.03 8.58
N ASN A 19 4.93 3.18 7.95
CA ASN A 19 4.39 4.34 8.64
C ASN A 19 3.10 3.98 9.41
N GLN A 20 3.12 4.12 10.74
CA GLN A 20 1.99 3.79 11.61
C GLN A 20 0.79 4.73 11.44
N SER A 21 1.01 5.93 10.91
CA SER A 21 -0.05 6.90 10.61
C SER A 21 -0.71 6.65 9.25
N ASP A 22 -0.27 5.63 8.52
CA ASP A 22 -0.85 5.23 7.25
C ASP A 22 -2.15 4.44 7.48
N TRP A 23 -3.09 4.57 6.56
CA TRP A 23 -4.42 3.98 6.68
C TRP A 23 -4.40 2.45 6.57
N VAL A 24 -3.48 1.87 5.80
CA VAL A 24 -3.39 0.40 5.64
C VAL A 24 -3.04 -0.30 6.96
N PRO A 25 -1.92 0.04 7.66
CA PRO A 25 -1.64 -0.50 8.99
C PRO A 25 -2.74 -0.20 10.01
N ALA A 26 -3.40 0.96 9.92
CA ALA A 26 -4.51 1.29 10.80
C ALA A 26 -5.68 0.31 10.64
N ILE A 27 -6.08 -0.01 9.40
CA ILE A 27 -7.12 -1.02 9.14
C ILE A 27 -6.71 -2.38 9.69
N VAL A 28 -5.46 -2.82 9.45
CA VAL A 28 -4.98 -4.12 9.96
C VAL A 28 -5.05 -4.16 11.49
N LYS A 29 -4.56 -3.12 12.17
CA LYS A 29 -4.59 -3.03 13.64
C LYS A 29 -6.01 -3.05 14.20
N THR A 30 -6.92 -2.28 13.61
CA THR A 30 -8.33 -2.27 14.00
C THR A 30 -8.96 -3.64 13.76
N SER A 31 -8.62 -4.31 12.66
CA SER A 31 -9.16 -5.64 12.34
C SER A 31 -8.75 -6.70 13.37
N VAL A 32 -7.50 -6.66 13.83
CA VAL A 32 -7.03 -7.53 14.92
C VAL A 32 -7.78 -7.23 16.23
N THR A 33 -8.08 -5.95 16.49
CA THR A 33 -8.81 -5.53 17.70
C THR A 33 -10.28 -5.99 17.66
N LEU A 34 -10.90 -5.95 16.49
CA LEU A 34 -12.31 -6.34 16.28
C LEU A 34 -12.51 -7.84 15.99
N TRP A 35 -11.44 -8.61 15.83
CA TRP A 35 -11.47 -10.02 15.42
C TRP A 35 -12.12 -10.28 14.04
N CYS A 36 -12.25 -9.24 13.22
CA CYS A 36 -12.73 -9.32 11.84
C CYS A 36 -12.09 -8.22 10.98
N ALA A 37 -11.96 -8.47 9.66
CA ALA A 37 -11.36 -7.56 8.70
C ALA A 37 -12.36 -7.15 7.61
N PRO A 38 -12.31 -5.91 7.10
CA PRO A 38 -13.26 -5.44 6.09
C PRO A 38 -12.85 -5.88 4.69
N MET A 39 -13.81 -6.42 3.95
CA MET A 39 -13.69 -6.64 2.52
C MET A 39 -13.91 -5.32 1.77
N LEU A 40 -12.83 -4.61 1.44
CA LEU A 40 -12.89 -3.42 0.60
C LEU A 40 -12.88 -3.78 -0.88
N LYS A 41 -13.59 -2.98 -1.68
CA LYS A 41 -13.51 -3.02 -3.14
C LYS A 41 -12.43 -2.03 -3.59
N GLY A 42 -11.54 -2.45 -4.48
CA GLY A 42 -10.55 -1.54 -5.03
C GLY A 42 -9.31 -2.23 -5.58
N LEU A 43 -8.47 -1.40 -6.18
CA LEU A 43 -7.18 -1.78 -6.74
C LEU A 43 -6.06 -1.17 -5.91
N CYS A 44 -5.04 -1.98 -5.64
CA CYS A 44 -3.87 -1.63 -4.85
C CYS A 44 -2.67 -1.51 -5.78
N SER A 45 -2.06 -0.32 -5.80
CA SER A 45 -0.82 -0.01 -6.49
C SER A 45 0.23 0.41 -5.47
N TRP A 46 0.75 -0.55 -4.70
CA TRP A 46 1.66 -0.24 -3.59
C TRP A 46 3.06 -0.76 -3.90
N PRO A 47 3.95 0.07 -4.46
CA PRO A 47 5.38 -0.21 -4.47
C PRO A 47 5.96 -0.15 -3.05
N GLY A 48 6.89 -1.05 -2.75
CA GLY A 48 7.68 -0.98 -1.52
C GLY A 48 8.56 0.26 -1.47
N VAL A 49 8.79 0.75 -0.26
CA VAL A 49 9.55 2.00 0.00
C VAL A 49 10.93 2.00 -0.65
N GLU A 50 11.65 0.87 -0.66
CA GLU A 50 13.00 0.76 -1.23
C GLU A 50 12.96 0.91 -2.75
N LYS A 51 11.99 0.26 -3.41
CA LYS A 51 11.82 0.38 -4.86
C LYS A 51 11.44 1.81 -5.25
N MET A 52 10.62 2.47 -4.43
CA MET A 52 10.27 3.86 -4.65
C MET A 52 11.47 4.78 -4.47
N ALA A 53 12.28 4.56 -3.42
CA ALA A 53 13.49 5.34 -3.18
C ALA A 53 14.46 5.28 -4.36
N VAL A 54 14.72 4.07 -4.89
CA VAL A 54 15.56 3.89 -6.09
C VAL A 54 14.96 4.62 -7.30
N ALA A 55 13.66 4.47 -7.55
CA ALA A 55 13.01 5.13 -8.67
C ALA A 55 13.06 6.68 -8.57
N ILE A 56 12.98 7.24 -7.36
CA ILE A 56 13.13 8.68 -7.11
C ILE A 56 14.58 9.14 -7.37
N ILE A 57 15.59 8.33 -7.00
CA ILE A 57 16.98 8.62 -7.30
C ILE A 57 17.21 8.64 -8.81
N ASP A 58 16.70 7.64 -9.54
CA ASP A 58 16.79 7.54 -10.99
C ASP A 58 16.06 8.69 -11.70
N ALA A 59 14.92 9.11 -11.15
CA ALA A 59 14.13 10.23 -11.64
C ALA A 59 14.93 11.55 -11.70
N ARG A 60 15.98 11.72 -10.89
CA ARG A 60 16.85 12.91 -10.93
C ARG A 60 17.62 13.06 -12.24
N ASN A 61 17.89 11.94 -12.91
CA ASN A 61 18.63 11.90 -14.17
C ASN A 61 17.70 11.97 -15.39
N SER A 62 16.39 11.98 -15.18
CA SER A 62 15.40 12.07 -16.24
C SER A 62 15.47 13.42 -16.98
N PRO A 63 15.27 13.43 -18.31
CA PRO A 63 15.11 14.68 -19.05
C PRO A 63 13.77 15.37 -18.76
N HIS A 64 12.82 14.69 -18.11
CA HIS A 64 11.47 15.20 -17.86
C HIS A 64 11.39 15.96 -16.52
N ALA A 65 10.71 17.10 -16.52
CA ALA A 65 10.50 17.93 -15.34
C ALA A 65 9.43 17.36 -14.38
N THR A 66 8.53 16.50 -14.86
CA THR A 66 7.47 15.87 -14.05
C THR A 66 7.40 14.38 -14.36
N LEU A 67 7.38 13.55 -13.32
CA LEU A 67 7.37 12.10 -13.41
C LEU A 67 6.32 11.51 -12.48
N HIS A 68 5.55 10.56 -13.00
CA HIS A 68 4.57 9.81 -12.23
C HIS A 68 5.15 8.42 -11.91
N LEU A 69 5.54 8.22 -10.66
CA LEU A 69 6.06 6.95 -10.18
C LEU A 69 4.92 6.18 -9.52
N VAL A 70 4.13 5.51 -10.36
CA VAL A 70 3.01 4.66 -9.92
C VAL A 70 3.20 3.27 -10.48
N ARG A 71 2.90 2.23 -9.68
CA ARG A 71 2.99 0.85 -10.12
C ARG A 71 1.80 0.51 -11.02
N LEU A 72 2.04 0.29 -12.31
CA LEU A 72 0.98 -0.05 -13.27
C LEU A 72 0.37 -1.45 -13.06
N ARG A 73 1.03 -2.31 -12.28
CA ARG A 73 0.50 -3.63 -11.90
C ARG A 73 -0.38 -3.50 -10.67
N LEU A 74 -1.66 -3.26 -10.95
CA LEU A 74 -2.71 -3.21 -9.95
C LEU A 74 -3.01 -4.62 -9.43
N LYS A 75 -3.13 -4.77 -8.11
CA LYS A 75 -3.64 -5.98 -7.48
C LYS A 75 -5.01 -5.69 -6.89
N LEU A 76 -5.89 -6.68 -6.86
CA LEU A 76 -7.17 -6.54 -6.16
C LEU A 76 -6.91 -6.45 -4.65
N TRP A 77 -7.53 -5.46 -3.99
CA TRP A 77 -7.50 -5.37 -2.52
C TRP A 77 -7.98 -6.68 -1.88
N ALA A 78 -9.02 -7.29 -2.46
CA ALA A 78 -9.59 -8.55 -1.97
C ALA A 78 -8.53 -9.65 -1.76
N ILE A 79 -7.52 -9.74 -2.64
CA ILE A 79 -6.42 -10.71 -2.49
C ILE A 79 -5.57 -10.38 -1.27
N LEU A 80 -5.26 -9.09 -1.04
CA LEU A 80 -4.48 -8.66 0.12
C LEU A 80 -5.26 -8.87 1.42
N ALA A 81 -6.54 -8.50 1.43
CA ALA A 81 -7.42 -8.70 2.58
C ALA A 81 -7.54 -10.18 2.94
N GLN A 82 -7.68 -11.05 1.94
CA GLN A 82 -7.74 -12.49 2.14
C GLN A 82 -6.45 -13.04 2.73
N VAL A 83 -5.29 -12.70 2.16
CA VAL A 83 -4.00 -13.13 2.71
C VAL A 83 -3.82 -12.60 4.14
N CYS A 84 -4.13 -11.33 4.41
CA CYS A 84 -4.03 -10.77 5.75
C CYS A 84 -4.97 -11.46 6.75
N ALA A 85 -6.21 -11.77 6.35
CA ALA A 85 -7.16 -12.45 7.20
C ALA A 85 -6.74 -13.89 7.51
N GLU A 86 -6.22 -14.62 6.52
CA GLU A 86 -5.68 -15.98 6.70
C GLU A 86 -4.47 -15.98 7.65
N GLU A 87 -3.51 -15.08 7.44
CA GLU A 87 -2.29 -14.97 8.28
C GLU A 87 -2.59 -14.53 9.72
N LEU A 88 -3.64 -13.73 9.92
CA LEU A 88 -4.02 -13.20 11.23
C LEU A 88 -5.17 -13.99 11.91
N GLY A 89 -5.71 -15.01 11.24
CA GLY A 89 -6.83 -15.80 11.75
C GLY A 89 -8.14 -15.01 11.90
N LEU A 90 -8.39 -14.03 11.01
CA LEU A 90 -9.56 -13.14 11.06
C LEU A 90 -10.63 -13.57 10.07
N SER A 91 -11.89 -13.26 10.39
CA SER A 91 -13.00 -13.39 9.43
C SER A 91 -13.07 -12.14 8.52
N LEU A 92 -13.39 -12.35 7.24
CA LEU A 92 -13.66 -11.24 6.31
C LEU A 92 -15.15 -10.94 6.28
N VAL A 93 -15.50 -9.67 6.55
CA VAL A 93 -16.89 -9.19 6.55
C VAL A 93 -17.07 -8.03 5.57
N PRO A 94 -18.28 -7.77 5.06
CA PRO A 94 -18.56 -6.55 4.30
C PRO A 94 -18.19 -5.29 5.08
N TYR A 95 -17.69 -4.24 4.41
CA TYR A 95 -17.29 -2.99 5.07
C TYR A 95 -18.39 -2.34 5.91
N ALA A 96 -19.68 -2.55 5.58
CA ALA A 96 -20.79 -2.01 6.36
C ALA A 96 -21.01 -2.72 7.71
N GLU A 97 -20.48 -3.94 7.87
CA GLU A 97 -20.57 -4.75 9.09
C GLU A 97 -19.33 -4.62 9.97
N TRP A 98 -18.22 -4.13 9.40
CA TRP A 98 -16.94 -3.87 10.08
C TRP A 98 -16.95 -2.52 10.79
#